data_AF-A0A961EVF5-F1
#
_entry.id   AF-A0A961EVF5-F1
#
_cell.length_a   1.000
_cell.length_b   1.000
_cell.length_c   1.000
_cell.angle_alpha   90.00
_cell.angle_beta   90.00
_cell.angle_gamma   90.00
#
_symmetry.space_group_name_H-M   'P 1'
#
loop_
_entity.id
_entity.type
_entity.pdbx_description
1 polymer ?
#
loop_
_entity_poly.entity_id
_entity_poly.type
_entity_poly.pdbx_seq_one_letter_code
_entity_poly.pdbx_strand_id
1 'polypeptide(L)'
;MENHLLVDSVQAPDFWDRRSPALLYGASGIFPLSHILQVDLWQKGYRIFNIDCSIRFNAFQLVDEALRRELPSDAMLRSIMFQRAFTPYQILDLFRSVLHREQRKR
;
A
#
# COMPACT_ATOMS: atom_id res chain seq x y z
N MET A 1 -4.19 -3.96 -26.63
CA MET A 1 -4.65 -2.61 -26.26
C MET A 1 -3.94 -2.24 -24.98
N GLU A 2 -2.99 -1.32 -25.09
CA GLU A 2 -2.04 -0.98 -24.03
C GLU A 2 -2.71 -0.37 -22.80
N ASN A 3 -2.24 -0.82 -21.65
CA ASN A 3 -2.70 -0.48 -20.31
C ASN A 3 -2.19 0.91 -19.85
N HIS A 4 -2.04 1.86 -20.77
CA HIS A 4 -1.42 3.16 -20.49
C HIS A 4 -2.26 4.05 -19.56
N LEU A 5 -3.59 3.96 -19.65
CA LEU A 5 -4.50 4.83 -18.89
C LEU A 5 -4.48 4.62 -17.37
N LEU A 6 -4.14 3.42 -16.89
CA LEU A 6 -4.08 3.13 -15.44
C LEU A 6 -2.78 3.60 -14.80
N VAL A 7 -1.70 3.67 -15.58
CA VAL A 7 -0.39 4.13 -15.08
C VAL A 7 -0.41 5.64 -14.90
N ASP A 8 -1.02 6.37 -15.84
CA ASP A 8 -1.06 7.83 -15.82
C ASP A 8 -1.91 8.39 -14.64
N SER A 9 -3.00 7.70 -14.26
CA SER A 9 -3.83 8.15 -13.14
C SER A 9 -3.16 8.04 -11.77
N VAL A 10 -2.19 7.13 -11.61
CA VAL A 10 -1.42 6.98 -10.36
C VAL A 10 -0.34 8.06 -10.26
N GLN A 11 0.12 8.62 -11.38
CA GLN A 11 1.15 9.65 -11.42
C GLN A 11 0.64 11.07 -11.12
N ALA A 12 -0.68 11.28 -10.99
CA ALA A 12 -1.22 12.59 -10.63
C ALA A 12 -0.80 12.98 -9.20
N PRO A 13 -0.36 14.24 -8.97
CA PRO A 13 0.07 14.73 -7.65
C PRO A 13 -1.03 14.58 -6.59
N ASP A 14 -2.29 14.70 -6.99
CA ASP A 14 -3.47 14.74 -6.12
C ASP A 14 -4.51 13.67 -6.51
N PHE A 15 -4.09 12.47 -6.91
CA PHE A 15 -5.03 11.41 -7.31
C PHE A 15 -6.02 10.99 -6.17
N TRP A 16 -5.75 11.40 -4.93
CA TRP A 16 -6.50 11.01 -3.74
C TRP A 16 -6.47 12.07 -2.62
N ASP A 17 -7.63 12.40 -2.04
CA ASP A 17 -7.72 13.17 -0.79
C ASP A 17 -7.26 12.31 0.40
N ARG A 18 -6.13 12.69 0.99
CA ARG A 18 -5.48 12.02 2.13
C ARG A 18 -6.38 11.82 3.35
N ARG A 19 -7.48 12.56 3.49
CA ARG A 19 -8.41 12.43 4.62
C ARG A 19 -9.53 11.43 4.38
N SER A 20 -9.70 11.00 3.15
CA SER A 20 -10.81 10.16 2.73
C SER A 20 -10.31 8.74 2.41
N PRO A 21 -11.06 7.66 2.67
CA PRO A 21 -10.68 6.35 2.17
C PRO A 21 -10.80 6.29 0.63
N ALA A 22 -9.86 5.61 -0.03
CA ALA A 22 -9.92 5.30 -1.46
C ALA A 22 -10.14 3.79 -1.67
N LEU A 23 -10.90 3.42 -2.69
CA LEU A 23 -11.15 2.03 -3.06
C LEU A 23 -10.63 1.73 -4.46
N LEU A 24 -9.68 0.80 -4.55
CA LEU A 24 -9.23 0.23 -5.81
C LEU A 24 -9.95 -1.11 -6.05
N TYR A 25 -10.73 -1.21 -7.13
CA TYR A 25 -11.53 -2.39 -7.49
C TYR A 25 -11.50 -2.66 -9.00
N GLY A 26 -11.87 -3.86 -9.43
CA GLY A 26 -11.70 -4.34 -10.80
C GLY A 26 -11.65 -5.86 -10.91
N ALA A 27 -11.72 -6.39 -12.13
CA ALA A 27 -11.77 -7.83 -12.39
C ALA A 27 -10.37 -8.51 -12.41
N SER A 28 -9.32 -7.76 -12.75
CA SER A 28 -7.95 -8.27 -12.83
C SER A 28 -6.93 -7.15 -12.61
N GLY A 29 -5.67 -7.51 -12.33
CA GLY A 29 -4.56 -6.55 -12.24
C GLY A 29 -4.51 -5.67 -10.98
N ILE A 30 -5.51 -5.73 -10.09
CA ILE A 30 -5.55 -4.92 -8.86
C ILE A 30 -4.35 -5.19 -7.95
N PHE A 31 -3.95 -6.45 -7.77
CA PHE A 31 -2.87 -6.77 -6.84
C PHE A 31 -1.52 -6.21 -7.33
N PRO A 32 -1.06 -6.44 -8.56
CA PRO A 32 0.13 -5.74 -9.07
C PRO A 32 0.02 -4.21 -8.97
N LEU A 33 -1.13 -3.63 -9.33
CA LEU A 33 -1.34 -2.18 -9.24
C LEU A 33 -1.23 -1.67 -7.80
N SER A 34 -1.73 -2.43 -6.82
CA SER A 34 -1.60 -2.07 -5.40
C SER A 34 -0.15 -2.08 -4.91
N HIS A 35 0.74 -2.89 -5.50
CA HIS A 35 2.18 -2.86 -5.19
C HIS A 35 2.84 -1.63 -5.81
N ILE A 36 2.52 -1.32 -7.07
CA ILE A 36 2.98 -0.10 -7.74
C ILE A 36 2.58 1.14 -6.94
N LEU A 37 1.33 1.17 -6.47
CA LEU A 37 0.82 2.26 -5.64
C LEU A 37 1.55 2.37 -4.29
N GLN A 38 1.90 1.25 -3.67
CA GLN A 38 2.68 1.27 -2.43
C GLN A 38 4.08 1.88 -2.64
N VAL A 39 4.74 1.58 -3.75
CA VAL A 39 6.05 2.20 -4.09
C VAL A 39 5.87 3.70 -4.33
N ASP A 40 4.83 4.10 -5.05
CA ASP A 40 4.52 5.51 -5.31
C ASP A 40 4.26 6.31 -4.02
N LEU A 41 3.42 5.78 -3.14
CA LEU A 41 3.15 6.38 -1.83
C LEU A 41 4.41 6.43 -0.98
N TRP A 42 5.23 5.38 -0.98
CA TRP A 42 6.49 5.40 -0.24
C TRP A 42 7.45 6.49 -0.77
N GLN A 43 7.59 6.62 -2.09
CA GLN A 43 8.41 7.64 -2.74
C GLN A 43 7.94 9.06 -2.38
N LYS A 44 6.64 9.26 -2.21
CA LYS A 44 6.03 10.52 -1.74
C LYS A 44 6.20 10.76 -0.22
N GLY A 45 6.96 9.92 0.48
CA GLY A 45 7.30 10.06 1.90
C GLY A 45 6.26 9.48 2.87
N TYR A 46 5.31 8.67 2.38
CA TYR A 46 4.31 8.05 3.24
C TYR A 46 4.86 6.80 3.93
N ARG A 47 4.51 6.62 5.20
CA ARG A 47 4.72 5.36 5.91
C ARG A 47 3.64 4.37 5.51
N ILE A 48 4.05 3.22 5.01
CA ILE A 48 3.12 2.19 4.54
C ILE A 48 2.91 1.14 5.63
N PHE A 49 1.65 0.86 5.93
CA PHE A 49 1.25 -0.28 6.72
C PHE A 49 0.27 -1.14 5.92
N ASN A 50 0.73 -2.32 5.49
CA ASN A 50 -0.05 -3.23 4.66
C ASN A 50 -0.79 -4.27 5.51
N ILE A 51 -2.12 -4.34 5.36
CA ILE A 51 -2.95 -5.39 5.93
C ILE A 51 -3.29 -6.38 4.82
N ASP A 52 -2.65 -7.53 4.79
CA ASP A 52 -2.85 -8.55 3.77
C ASP A 52 -3.86 -9.61 4.24
N CYS A 53 -5.08 -9.53 3.72
CA CYS A 53 -6.14 -10.47 4.02
C CYS A 53 -6.32 -11.61 3.00
N SER A 54 -5.57 -11.60 1.89
CA SER A 54 -5.75 -12.55 0.78
C SER A 54 -4.47 -13.26 0.34
N ILE A 55 -3.38 -13.08 1.09
CA ILE A 55 -2.06 -13.65 0.81
C ILE A 55 -1.60 -13.20 -0.59
N ARG A 56 -1.64 -11.89 -0.81
CA ARG A 56 -1.29 -11.26 -2.09
C ARG A 56 -0.11 -10.31 -1.99
N PHE A 57 0.35 -9.98 -0.78
CA PHE A 57 1.55 -9.18 -0.61
C PHE A 57 2.77 -9.88 -1.21
N ASN A 58 3.48 -9.19 -2.09
CA ASN A 58 4.65 -9.69 -2.79
C ASN A 58 5.79 -8.66 -2.74
N ALA A 59 6.77 -8.92 -1.87
CA ALA A 59 7.94 -8.07 -1.71
C ALA A 59 8.78 -7.97 -3.00
N PHE A 60 8.83 -9.01 -3.82
CA PHE A 60 9.60 -8.99 -5.07
C PHE A 60 9.00 -8.02 -6.09
N GLN A 61 7.66 -7.90 -6.15
CA GLN A 61 7.01 -6.90 -7.00
C GLN A 61 7.32 -5.48 -6.56
N LEU A 62 7.40 -5.23 -5.25
CA LEU A 62 7.82 -3.92 -4.73
C LEU A 62 9.27 -3.62 -5.12
N VAL A 63 10.17 -4.60 -4.97
CA VAL A 63 11.59 -4.44 -5.31
C VAL A 63 11.77 -4.18 -6.80
N ASP A 64 11.13 -4.98 -7.66
CA ASP A 64 11.19 -4.82 -9.12
C ASP A 64 10.74 -3.42 -9.54
N GLU A 65 9.61 -2.97 -8.99
CA GLU A 65 9.08 -1.64 -9.23
C GLU A 65 10.01 -0.52 -8.71
N ALA A 66 10.59 -0.68 -7.53
CA ALA A 66 11.54 0.28 -6.98
C ALA A 66 12.83 0.36 -7.80
N LEU A 67 13.36 -0.78 -8.24
CA LEU A 67 14.54 -0.85 -9.11
C LEU A 67 14.27 -0.18 -10.46
N ARG A 68 13.10 -0.42 -11.05
CA ARG A 68 12.65 0.21 -12.30
C ARG A 68 12.55 1.74 -12.20
N ARG A 69 12.36 2.27 -10.98
CA ARG A 69 12.31 3.71 -10.67
C ARG A 69 13.62 4.26 -10.08
N GLU A 70 14.69 3.45 -10.03
CA GLU A 70 15.98 3.81 -9.42
C GLU A 70 15.86 4.25 -7.94
N LEU A 71 14.91 3.65 -7.21
CA LEU A 71 14.67 3.92 -5.78
C LEU A 71 15.46 2.95 -4.87
N PRO A 72 15.83 3.36 -3.64
CA PRO A 72 16.56 2.50 -2.72
C PRO A 72 15.63 1.42 -2.12
N SER A 73 15.54 0.28 -2.81
CA SER A 73 14.60 -0.80 -2.51
C SER A 73 14.76 -1.41 -1.10
N ASP A 74 15.99 -1.56 -0.59
CA ASP A 74 16.24 -2.04 0.78
C ASP A 74 15.67 -1.08 1.84
N ALA A 75 15.90 0.22 1.67
CA ALA A 75 15.38 1.24 2.58
C ALA A 75 13.84 1.26 2.54
N MET A 76 13.25 1.12 1.35
CA MET A 76 11.81 0.99 1.20
C MET A 76 11.27 -0.23 1.95
N LEU A 77 11.78 -1.43 1.64
CA LEU A 77 11.31 -2.67 2.26
C LEU A 77 11.41 -2.65 3.79
N ARG A 78 12.50 -2.12 4.36
CA ARG A 78 12.67 -1.99 5.82
C ARG A 78 11.65 -1.08 6.47
N SER A 79 11.11 -0.11 5.73
CA SER A 79 10.16 0.87 6.26
C SER A 79 8.71 0.43 6.15
N ILE A 80 8.39 -0.51 5.24
CA ILE A 80 7.03 -1.04 5.06
C ILE A 80 6.72 -2.00 6.20
N MET A 81 5.69 -1.68 6.98
CA MET A 81 5.15 -2.59 7.97
C MET A 81 4.07 -3.47 7.32
N PHE A 82 3.98 -4.74 7.67
CA PHE A 82 2.95 -5.64 7.17
C PHE A 82 2.34 -6.50 8.27
N GLN A 83 1.06 -6.84 8.13
CA GLN A 83 0.34 -7.77 8.99
C GLN A 83 -0.60 -8.61 8.15
N ARG A 84 -0.59 -9.93 8.34
CA ARG A 84 -1.61 -10.81 7.73
C ARG A 84 -2.85 -10.86 8.61
N ALA A 85 -4.02 -10.86 7.98
CA ALA A 85 -5.30 -11.05 8.66
C ALA A 85 -6.11 -12.15 7.97
N PHE A 86 -6.26 -13.30 8.63
CA PHE A 86 -7.01 -14.45 8.13
C PHE A 86 -8.50 -14.41 8.49
N THR A 87 -8.90 -13.55 9.43
CA THR A 87 -10.30 -13.36 9.80
C THR A 87 -10.66 -11.87 9.88
N PRO A 88 -11.93 -11.50 9.66
CA PRO A 88 -12.37 -10.11 9.83
C PRO A 88 -12.10 -9.56 11.24
N TYR A 89 -12.21 -10.40 12.28
CA TYR A 89 -11.93 -10.00 13.66
C TYR A 89 -10.47 -9.58 13.89
N GLN A 90 -9.52 -10.21 13.20
CA GLN A 90 -8.11 -9.81 13.29
C GLN A 90 -7.87 -8.40 12.74
N ILE A 91 -8.63 -7.97 11.73
CA ILE A 91 -8.59 -6.59 11.21
C ILE A 91 -9.18 -5.63 12.26
N LEU A 92 -10.30 -5.99 12.89
CA LEU A 92 -10.93 -5.17 13.93
C LEU A 92 -10.03 -5.03 15.18
N ASP A 93 -9.41 -6.12 15.62
CA ASP A 93 -8.47 -6.11 16.75
C ASP A 93 -7.26 -5.23 16.46
N LEU A 94 -6.75 -5.26 15.22
CA LEU A 94 -5.67 -4.39 14.77
C LEU A 94 -6.07 -2.91 14.86
N PHE A 95 -7.24 -2.52 14.32
CA PHE A 95 -7.71 -1.14 14.42
C PHE A 95 -7.94 -0.70 15.87
N ARG A 96 -8.50 -1.57 16.71
CA ARG A 96 -8.68 -1.33 18.14
C ARG A 96 -7.33 -1.10 18.85
N SER A 97 -6.29 -1.86 18.50
CA SER A 97 -4.95 -1.69 19.07
C SER A 97 -4.34 -0.32 18.71
N VAL A 98 -4.52 0.13 17.46
CA VAL A 98 -4.07 1.43 16.98
C VAL A 98 -4.82 2.55 17.70
N LEU A 99 -6.15 2.45 17.80
CA LEU A 99 -6.99 3.42 18.50
C LEU A 99 -6.56 3.60 19.96
N HIS A 100 -6.37 2.51 20.69
CA HIS A 100 -5.93 2.57 22.09
C HIS A 100 -4.53 3.17 22.24
N ARG A 101 -3.61 2.89 21.30
CA ARG A 101 -2.26 3.47 21.32
C ARG A 101 -2.29 4.98 21.14
N GLU A 102 -3.14 5.48 20.25
CA GLU A 102 -3.28 6.93 20.01
C GLU A 102 -3.99 7.64 21.16
N GLN A 103 -4.95 6.99 21.83
CA GLN A 103 -5.60 7.54 23.03
C GLN A 103 -4.62 7.71 24.21
N ARG A 104 -3.64 6.80 24.39
CA ARG A 104 -2.66 6.88 25.48
C ARG A 104 -1.58 7.94 25.29
N LYS A 105 -1.43 8.50 24.08
CA LYS A 105 -0.47 9.57 23.78
C LYS A 105 -1.06 10.97 23.99
N ARG A 106 -2.37 11.07 24.18
CA ARG A 106 -3.09 12.31 24.49
C ARG A 106 -3.21 12.44 26.00
#